data_AF-C0GG62-F1
#
_entry.id   AF-C0GG62-F1
#
_cell.length_a   1.000
_cell.length_b   1.000
_cell.length_c   1.000
_cell.angle_alpha   90.00
_cell.angle_beta   90.00
_cell.angle_gamma   90.00
#
_symmetry.space_group_name_H-M   'P 1'
#
loop_
_entity.id
_entity.type
_entity.pdbx_description
1 polymer ?
#
loop_
_entity_poly.entity_id
_entity_poly.type
_entity_poly.pdbx_seq_one_letter_code
_entity_poly.pdbx_strand_id
1 'polypeptide(L)'
;MKKYDKIILVVLLLVFAVGIGFTARSAFESYITFAEAREATRNVQVKGVALEGTVIEHDLETWSFELEDLAGETQRVTHQGNMPPNLFEADNVVVVGQFDDNDFVASQILVKCPSKYAPEEE
;
A
#
# COMPACT_ATOMS: atom_id res chain seq x y z
N MET A 1 -36.71 28.77 -21.03
CA MET A 1 -35.32 28.27 -21.00
C MET A 1 -34.86 28.13 -22.43
N LYS A 2 -33.99 29.04 -22.89
CA LYS A 2 -33.56 29.08 -24.30
C LYS A 2 -32.75 27.82 -24.57
N LYS A 3 -32.85 27.27 -25.78
CA LYS A 3 -32.23 25.99 -26.17
C LYS A 3 -30.71 25.94 -25.84
N TYR A 4 -30.07 27.11 -25.85
CA TYR A 4 -28.69 27.34 -25.49
C TYR A 4 -28.38 27.09 -23.99
N ASP A 5 -29.31 27.38 -23.08
CA ASP A 5 -29.12 27.15 -21.63
C ASP A 5 -28.94 25.66 -21.33
N LYS A 6 -29.69 24.80 -22.04
CA LYS A 6 -29.58 23.33 -21.91
C LYS A 6 -28.27 22.81 -22.48
N ILE A 7 -27.81 23.37 -23.60
CA ILE A 7 -26.54 22.98 -24.24
C ILE A 7 -25.36 23.36 -23.32
N ILE A 8 -25.38 24.56 -22.75
CA ILE A 8 -24.36 25.02 -21.81
C ILE A 8 -24.31 24.10 -20.58
N LEU A 9 -25.46 23.71 -20.04
CA LEU A 9 -25.53 22.83 -18.87
C LEU A 9 -24.99 21.43 -19.16
N VAL A 10 -25.29 20.86 -20.33
CA VAL A 10 -24.76 19.55 -20.77
C VAL A 10 -23.25 19.60 -20.97
N VAL A 11 -22.73 20.66 -21.59
CA VAL A 11 -21.28 20.84 -21.79
C VAL A 11 -20.56 20.98 -20.44
N LEU A 12 -21.12 21.75 -19.51
CA LEU A 12 -20.55 21.95 -18.18
C LEU A 12 -20.51 20.64 -17.37
N LEU A 13 -21.56 19.82 -17.47
CA LEU A 13 -21.63 18.50 -16.83
C LEU A 13 -20.61 17.53 -17.43
N LEU A 14 -20.41 17.56 -18.75
CA LEU A 14 -19.37 16.78 -19.44
C LEU A 14 -17.96 17.17 -18.98
N VAL A 15 -17.66 18.46 -18.90
CA VAL A 15 -16.35 18.95 -18.41
C VAL A 15 -16.12 18.52 -16.97
N PHE A 16 -17.15 18.59 -16.13
CA PHE A 16 -17.08 18.16 -14.73
C PHE A 16 -16.85 16.64 -14.60
N ALA A 17 -17.55 15.84 -15.40
CA ALA A 17 -17.38 14.38 -15.42
C ALA A 17 -15.97 13.96 -15.86
N VAL A 18 -15.41 14.61 -16.89
CA VAL A 18 -14.03 14.36 -17.33
C VAL A 18 -13.03 14.80 -16.26
N GLY A 19 -13.25 15.94 -15.61
CA GLY A 19 -12.44 16.42 -14.50
C GLY A 19 -12.38 15.41 -13.33
N ILE A 20 -13.54 14.91 -12.90
CA ILE A 20 -13.63 13.88 -11.84
C ILE A 20 -12.91 12.60 -12.27
N GLY A 21 -13.14 12.12 -13.50
CA GLY A 21 -12.52 10.92 -14.02
C GLY A 21 -10.99 10.96 -13.99
N PHE A 22 -10.39 12.13 -14.26
CA PHE A 22 -8.94 12.32 -14.20
C PHE A 22 -8.42 12.28 -12.76
N THR A 23 -9.13 12.90 -11.81
CA THR A 23 -8.78 12.89 -10.37
C THR A 23 -9.00 11.53 -9.69
N ALA A 24 -9.94 10.72 -10.19
CA ALA A 24 -10.21 9.40 -9.63
C ALA A 24 -9.08 8.40 -9.95
N ARG A 25 -8.34 8.59 -11.05
CA ARG A 25 -7.26 7.68 -11.44
C ARG A 25 -6.07 7.74 -10.47
N SER A 26 -5.81 8.90 -9.86
CA SER A 26 -4.80 9.08 -8.81
C SER A 26 -5.22 8.53 -7.43
N ALA A 27 -6.50 8.20 -7.24
CA ALA A 27 -7.03 7.70 -5.98
C ALA A 27 -6.94 6.16 -5.84
N PHE A 28 -6.57 5.44 -6.90
CA PHE A 28 -6.18 4.04 -6.76
C PHE A 28 -4.76 4.01 -6.22
N GLU A 29 -4.63 3.81 -4.91
CA GLU A 29 -3.35 3.55 -4.23
C GLU A 29 -2.82 2.19 -4.74
N SER A 30 -2.14 2.23 -5.88
CA SER A 30 -1.43 1.08 -6.42
C SER A 30 -0.29 0.71 -5.48
N TYR A 31 -0.08 -0.59 -5.28
CA TYR A 31 1.14 -1.07 -4.66
C TYR A 31 2.33 -0.75 -5.57
N ILE A 32 3.43 -0.31 -4.97
CA ILE A 32 4.68 0.00 -5.66
C ILE A 32 5.83 -0.85 -5.09
N THR A 33 6.96 -0.85 -5.78
CA THR A 33 8.22 -1.48 -5.35
C THR A 33 8.98 -0.61 -4.35
N PHE A 34 9.97 -1.18 -3.66
CA PHE A 34 10.87 -0.41 -2.81
C PHE A 34 11.72 0.58 -3.60
N ALA A 35 12.12 0.22 -4.83
CA ALA A 35 12.80 1.14 -5.74
C ALA A 35 11.99 2.40 -6.03
N GLU A 36 10.70 2.27 -6.34
CA GLU A 36 9.79 3.40 -6.54
C GLU A 36 9.51 4.15 -5.23
N ALA A 37 9.41 3.42 -4.11
CA ALA A 37 9.14 4.01 -2.80
C ALA A 37 10.29 4.90 -2.30
N ARG A 38 11.55 4.65 -2.70
CA ARG A 38 12.68 5.54 -2.39
C ARG A 38 12.57 6.91 -3.04
N GLU A 39 11.92 7.00 -4.19
CA GLU A 39 11.69 8.28 -4.88
C GLU A 39 10.43 9.00 -4.39
N ALA A 40 9.62 8.34 -3.56
CA ALA A 40 8.36 8.87 -3.07
C ALA A 40 8.54 9.84 -1.89
N THR A 41 7.87 10.97 -1.96
CA THR A 41 7.82 11.99 -0.90
C THR A 41 6.57 11.89 -0.01
N ARG A 42 5.78 10.84 -0.19
CA ARG A 42 4.52 10.59 0.51
C ARG A 42 4.48 9.16 1.01
N ASN A 43 3.56 8.87 1.91
CA ASN A 43 3.25 7.49 2.27
C ASN A 43 2.79 6.71 1.04
N VAL A 44 3.40 5.55 0.85
CA VAL A 44 3.16 4.62 -0.25
C VAL A 44 2.91 3.24 0.31
N GLN A 45 2.25 2.41 -0.49
CA GLN A 45 1.98 1.02 -0.14
C GLN A 45 2.94 0.11 -0.89
N VAL A 46 3.72 -0.68 -0.16
CA VAL A 46 4.57 -1.73 -0.73
C VAL A 46 3.97 -3.07 -0.35
N LYS A 47 3.82 -3.96 -1.34
CA LYS A 47 3.30 -5.31 -1.15
C LYS A 47 4.44 -6.31 -1.31
N GLY A 48 4.52 -7.27 -0.41
CA GLY A 48 5.61 -8.24 -0.38
C GLY A 48 5.35 -9.44 0.52
N VAL A 49 6.41 -10.21 0.77
CA VAL A 49 6.45 -11.35 1.68
C VAL A 49 7.40 -11.02 2.82
N ALA A 50 6.96 -11.23 4.06
CA ALA A 50 7.79 -11.03 5.24
C ALA A 50 8.72 -12.23 5.43
N LEU A 51 10.02 -11.98 5.65
CA LEU A 51 11.02 -13.04 5.80
C LEU A 51 11.14 -13.49 7.26
N GLU A 52 10.87 -14.77 7.53
CA GLU A 52 10.99 -15.35 8.87
C GLU A 52 12.41 -15.23 9.44
N GLY A 53 12.50 -15.05 10.76
CA GLY A 53 13.79 -14.99 11.46
C GLY A 53 14.57 -13.67 11.28
N THR A 54 14.01 -12.70 10.56
CA THR A 54 14.63 -11.38 10.33
C THR A 54 14.21 -10.30 11.32
N VAL A 55 13.39 -10.66 12.30
CA VAL A 55 12.91 -9.74 13.34
C VAL A 55 14.06 -9.25 14.20
N ILE A 56 14.16 -7.94 14.35
CA ILE A 56 15.07 -7.28 15.28
C ILE A 56 14.24 -6.32 16.12
N GLU A 57 14.22 -6.54 17.44
CA GLU A 57 13.63 -5.61 18.41
C GLU A 57 14.66 -4.51 18.74
N HIS A 58 14.27 -3.25 18.59
CA HIS A 58 15.13 -2.10 18.90
C HIS A 58 14.83 -1.52 20.28
N ASP A 59 13.54 -1.42 20.62
CA ASP A 59 13.05 -0.99 21.92
C ASP A 59 11.73 -1.71 22.29
N LEU A 60 11.00 -1.23 23.30
CA LEU A 60 9.75 -1.86 23.77
C LEU A 60 8.60 -1.84 22.75
N GLU A 61 8.62 -0.90 21.80
CA GLU A 61 7.55 -0.68 20.83
C GLU A 61 8.05 -0.65 19.37
N THR A 62 9.36 -0.54 19.15
CA THR A 62 10.00 -0.44 17.83
C THR A 62 10.72 -1.72 17.48
N TRP A 63 10.41 -2.25 16.32
CA TRP A 63 11.03 -3.45 15.76
C TRP A 63 11.15 -3.32 14.25
N SER A 64 12.01 -4.13 13.66
CA SER A 64 12.17 -4.21 12.22
C SER A 64 12.18 -5.65 11.74
N PHE A 65 11.86 -5.84 10.46
CA PHE A 65 11.94 -7.12 9.76
C PHE A 65 12.31 -6.86 8.29
N GLU A 66 12.67 -7.91 7.57
CA GLU A 66 12.90 -7.83 6.14
C GLU A 66 11.62 -8.19 5.37
N LEU A 67 11.28 -7.36 4.39
CA LEU A 67 10.20 -7.62 3.44
C LEU A 67 10.80 -7.71 2.04
N GLU A 68 10.46 -8.77 1.32
CA GLU A 68 10.75 -8.90 -0.12
C GLU A 68 9.56 -8.39 -0.93
N ASP A 69 9.75 -7.36 -1.76
CA ASP A 69 8.68 -6.84 -2.62
C ASP A 69 8.41 -7.73 -3.83
N LEU A 70 7.40 -7.37 -4.63
CA LEU A 70 7.03 -8.11 -5.84
C LEU A 70 8.10 -8.10 -6.96
N ALA A 71 9.11 -7.24 -6.86
CA ALA A 71 10.25 -7.21 -7.78
C ALA A 71 11.44 -8.05 -7.28
N GLY A 72 11.32 -8.68 -6.10
CA GLY A 72 12.37 -9.48 -5.48
C GLY A 72 13.40 -8.64 -4.71
N GLU A 73 13.10 -7.37 -4.44
CA GLU A 73 13.97 -6.55 -3.61
C GLU A 73 13.64 -6.73 -2.13
N THR A 74 14.65 -7.16 -1.37
CA THR A 74 14.56 -7.23 0.10
C THR A 74 14.96 -5.91 0.73
N GLN A 75 14.08 -5.36 1.57
CA GLN A 75 14.32 -4.12 2.29
C GLN A 75 13.97 -4.27 3.76
N ARG A 76 14.77 -3.64 4.63
CA ARG A 76 14.46 -3.51 6.05
C ARG A 76 13.29 -2.55 6.24
N VAL A 77 12.25 -3.05 6.91
CA VAL A 77 11.05 -2.31 7.30
C VAL A 77 11.06 -2.15 8.81
N THR A 78 10.99 -0.90 9.29
CA THR A 78 10.89 -0.57 10.71
C THR A 78 9.47 -0.14 11.04
N HIS A 79 8.90 -0.66 12.13
CA HIS A 79 7.56 -0.33 12.58
C HIS A 79 7.56 -0.07 14.08
N GLN A 80 6.77 0.92 14.50
CA GLN A 80 6.47 1.15 15.91
C GLN A 80 5.03 0.70 16.19
N GLY A 81 4.88 -0.25 17.11
CA GLY A 81 3.60 -0.82 17.51
C GLY A 81 3.65 -2.34 17.62
N ASN A 82 2.47 -2.95 17.77
CA ASN A 82 2.38 -4.38 17.93
C ASN A 82 2.63 -5.12 16.61
N MET A 83 3.44 -6.17 16.66
CA MET A 83 3.62 -7.09 15.54
C MET A 83 2.32 -7.87 15.26
N PRO A 84 1.84 -7.90 13.99
CA PRO A 84 0.75 -8.78 13.61
C PRO A 84 1.11 -10.25 13.83
N PRO A 85 0.23 -11.07 14.46
CA PRO A 85 0.57 -12.44 14.85
C PRO A 85 0.86 -13.37 13.66
N ASN A 86 0.23 -13.11 12.50
CA ASN A 86 0.33 -13.91 11.28
C ASN A 86 1.20 -13.23 10.21
N LEU A 87 2.11 -12.34 10.60
CA LEU A 87 2.96 -11.58 9.68
C LEU A 87 3.71 -12.48 8.69
N PHE A 88 4.29 -13.57 9.19
CA PHE A 88 5.11 -14.50 8.41
C PHE A 88 4.31 -15.63 7.76
N GLU A 89 3.13 -15.95 8.29
CA GLU A 89 2.24 -16.97 7.74
C GLU A 89 1.44 -16.47 6.53
N ALA A 90 1.42 -15.16 6.29
CA ALA A 90 0.65 -14.57 5.23
C ALA A 90 1.38 -14.64 3.88
N ASP A 91 0.68 -15.13 2.86
CA ASP A 91 1.17 -15.12 1.48
C ASP A 91 1.57 -13.72 1.00
N ASN A 92 0.92 -12.69 1.56
CA ASN A 92 1.17 -11.31 1.19
C ASN A 92 0.93 -10.37 2.37
N VAL A 93 1.92 -9.54 2.62
CA VAL A 93 1.91 -8.42 3.57
C VAL A 93 1.93 -7.12 2.78
N VAL A 94 1.19 -6.12 3.25
CA VAL A 94 1.26 -4.76 2.74
C VAL A 94 1.79 -3.86 3.84
N VAL A 95 2.86 -3.13 3.55
CA VAL A 95 3.41 -2.11 4.45
C VAL A 95 3.09 -0.73 3.88
N VAL A 96 2.63 0.18 4.75
CA VAL A 96 2.31 1.56 4.37
C VAL A 96 3.24 2.50 5.11
N GLY A 97 4.03 3.26 4.37
CA GLY A 97 5.09 4.06 4.96
C GLY A 97 5.89 4.86 3.94
N GLN A 98 7.05 5.32 4.36
CA GLN A 98 8.00 6.08 3.54
C GLN A 98 9.42 5.70 3.95
N PHE A 99 10.38 5.91 3.05
CA PHE A 99 11.79 5.86 3.41
C PHE A 99 12.19 7.00 4.34
N ASP A 100 12.87 6.65 5.42
CA ASP A 100 13.65 7.56 6.26
C ASP A 100 15.11 7.10 6.16
N ASP A 101 15.96 7.94 5.55
CA ASP A 101 17.30 7.60 5.11
C ASP A 101 17.36 6.30 4.27
N ASN A 102 17.77 5.18 4.89
CA ASN A 102 17.94 3.88 4.24
C ASN A 102 16.91 2.83 4.66
N ASP A 103 16.04 3.16 5.61
CA ASP A 103 15.03 2.25 6.15
C ASP A 103 13.63 2.65 5.71
N PHE A 104 12.81 1.66 5.40
CA PHE A 104 11.41 1.91 5.14
C PHE A 104 10.66 1.95 6.48
N VAL A 105 10.20 3.13 6.89
CA VAL A 105 9.45 3.31 8.14
C VAL A 105 7.97 3.09 7.86
N ALA A 106 7.46 1.93 8.27
CA ALA A 106 6.07 1.55 8.13
C ALA A 106 5.23 2.18 9.25
N SER A 107 4.28 3.02 8.86
CA SER A 107 3.23 3.54 9.74
C SER A 107 2.13 2.51 10.00
N GLN A 108 1.89 1.59 9.05
CA GLN A 108 0.89 0.54 9.15
C GLN A 108 1.38 -0.73 8.47
N ILE A 109 1.01 -1.88 9.04
CA ILE A 109 1.22 -3.19 8.45
C ILE A 109 -0.14 -3.86 8.32
N LEU A 110 -0.48 -4.25 7.10
CA LEU A 110 -1.73 -4.93 6.76
C LEU A 110 -1.40 -6.35 6.32
N VAL A 111 -1.81 -7.29 7.15
CA VAL A 111 -1.69 -8.72 6.85
C VAL A 111 -3.04 -9.20 6.34
N LYS A 112 -3.08 -9.75 5.12
CA LYS A 112 -4.30 -10.40 4.63
C LYS A 112 -4.31 -11.83 5.14
N CYS A 113 -5.29 -12.18 5.95
CA CYS A 113 -5.59 -13.60 6.18
C CYS A 113 -5.98 -14.24 4.83
N PRO A 114 -5.53 -15.46 4.51
CA PRO A 114 -6.00 -16.17 3.33
C PRO A 114 -7.53 -16.22 3.37
N SER A 115 -8.15 -15.63 2.35
CA SER A 115 -9.59 -15.44 2.32
C SER A 115 -10.31 -16.77 2.13
N LYS A 116 -10.85 -17.34 3.21
CA LYS A 116 -12.18 -17.96 3.32
C LYS A 116 -12.70 -18.93 2.22
N TYR A 117 -11.85 -19.55 1.41
CA TYR A 117 -12.16 -20.66 0.48
C TYR A 117 -10.91 -21.51 0.22
N ALA A 118 -10.33 -22.09 1.26
CA ALA A 118 -9.58 -23.32 1.04
C ALA A 118 -10.63 -24.42 0.77
N PRO A 119 -10.64 -25.09 -0.39
CA PRO A 119 -11.43 -26.31 -0.50
C PRO A 119 -10.91 -27.27 0.57
N GLU A 120 -11.81 -27.75 1.43
CA GLU A 120 -11.53 -28.88 2.31
C GLU A 120 -11.14 -30.04 1.38
N GLU A 121 -9.85 -30.39 1.37
CA GLU A 121 -9.39 -31.59 0.68
C GLU A 121 -9.94 -32.80 1.46
N GLU A 122 -10.89 -33.52 0.86
CA GLU A 122 -11.39 -34.82 1.33
C GLU A 122 -10.35 -35.95 1.15
#